data_AF-A0A8T4RVQ8-F1
#
_entry.id   AF-A0A8T4RVQ8-F1
#
_cell.length_a   1.000
_cell.length_b   1.000
_cell.length_c   1.000
_cell.angle_alpha   90.00
_cell.angle_beta   90.00
_cell.angle_gamma   90.00
#
_symmetry.space_group_name_H-M   'P 1'
#
loop_
_entity.id
_entity.type
_entity.pdbx_description
1 polymer ?
#
loop_
_entity_poly.entity_id
_entity_poly.type
_entity_poly.pdbx_seq_one_letter_code
_entity_poly.pdbx_strand_id
1 'polypeptide(L)'
;MGKKRVISSKLNRRLVKPKSTNHYNGPNAASFLGFFRSILSDYKALPLSMRILTTYISLIGAVYLLFAFYSTSVLLGAVMKGSLAKILNLSLLIVVCLVIYGIIKRKYWGWQLAVAWFFFEVLNSMASMLFSEQEAIFAGYISTGTIYIAVLNAIIIWFLFNKKNYFAANRKKPKNSRASSKAFSPIDSADKVFLLSFSILVILMLILVSSSLTTVYLETTYLSKQIVGEIDRKSLDQSIFLCSNKLGQEKDVCYVVLAVAYGAEIKDDAESKICDNIAFSFYKITCLRALA
;
A
#
# COMPACT_ATOMS: atom_id res chain seq x y z
N MET A 1 35.04 85.33 21.29
CA MET A 1 33.60 85.16 20.96
C MET A 1 33.49 84.55 19.57
N GLY A 2 32.70 83.48 19.41
CA GLY A 2 32.46 82.86 18.09
C GLY A 2 32.41 81.33 18.08
N LYS A 3 31.68 80.69 19.01
CA LYS A 3 31.34 79.26 18.92
C LYS A 3 30.41 79.03 17.71
N LYS A 4 30.94 78.50 16.59
CA LYS A 4 30.10 77.99 15.49
C LYS A 4 29.49 76.65 15.92
N ARG A 5 28.20 76.70 16.30
CA ARG A 5 27.31 75.53 16.35
C ARG A 5 27.14 75.00 14.92
N VAL A 6 27.60 73.78 14.65
CA VAL A 6 27.11 73.01 13.51
C VAL A 6 25.90 72.24 13.98
N ILE A 7 24.74 72.69 13.51
CA ILE A 7 23.42 72.17 13.81
C ILE A 7 23.22 70.85 13.06
N SER A 8 22.85 69.82 13.83
CA SER A 8 22.33 68.55 13.36
C SER A 8 21.12 68.77 12.45
N SER A 9 21.23 68.41 11.16
CA SER A 9 20.08 68.17 10.30
C SER A 9 19.89 66.67 10.11
N LYS A 10 19.18 66.05 11.06
CA LYS A 10 18.49 64.78 10.83
C LYS A 10 17.45 65.00 9.73
N LEU A 11 17.87 64.87 8.46
CA LEU A 11 16.97 64.87 7.33
C LEU A 11 16.23 63.53 7.31
N ASN A 12 15.05 63.56 7.92
CA ASN A 12 14.10 62.49 8.04
C ASN A 12 13.52 62.15 6.64
N ARG A 13 14.28 61.41 5.81
CA ARG A 13 13.72 60.77 4.62
C ARG A 13 12.78 59.66 5.07
N ARG A 14 11.52 60.02 5.31
CA ARG A 14 10.40 59.07 5.26
C ARG A 14 10.43 58.44 3.87
N LEU A 15 11.02 57.25 3.78
CA LEU A 15 10.76 56.30 2.70
C LEU A 15 9.27 56.01 2.73
N VAL A 16 8.52 56.77 1.92
CA VAL A 16 7.19 56.38 1.48
C VAL A 16 7.40 55.08 0.72
N LYS A 17 7.19 53.94 1.39
CA LYS A 17 7.06 52.67 0.70
C LYS A 17 5.90 52.83 -0.27
N PRO A 18 6.11 52.69 -1.59
CA PRO A 18 4.97 52.56 -2.47
C PRO A 18 4.21 51.35 -1.98
N LYS A 19 2.94 51.57 -1.62
CA LYS A 19 1.97 50.53 -1.33
C LYS A 19 1.73 49.85 -2.68
N SER A 20 2.64 48.94 -3.05
CA SER A 20 2.42 48.00 -4.13
C SER A 20 1.29 47.09 -3.67
N THR A 21 0.06 47.51 -3.98
CA THR A 21 -1.09 46.62 -4.10
C THR A 21 -0.88 45.78 -5.34
N ASN A 22 0.15 44.93 -5.33
CA ASN A 22 0.10 43.71 -6.11
C ASN A 22 -0.83 42.78 -5.33
N HIS A 23 -2.14 42.97 -5.54
CA HIS A 23 -3.09 41.88 -5.44
C HIS A 23 -2.67 40.86 -6.51
N TYR A 24 -1.66 40.06 -6.19
CA TYR A 24 -1.48 38.78 -6.86
C TYR A 24 -2.69 37.95 -6.44
N ASN A 25 -3.74 38.02 -7.25
CA ASN A 25 -4.77 37.00 -7.28
C ASN A 25 -4.07 35.72 -7.74
N GLY A 26 -3.46 35.03 -6.78
CA GLY A 26 -2.92 33.70 -7.00
C GLY A 26 -4.03 32.83 -7.59
N PRO A 27 -3.70 31.94 -8.53
CA PRO A 27 -4.70 31.16 -9.25
C PRO A 27 -5.62 30.47 -8.25
N ASN A 28 -6.92 30.76 -8.37
CA ASN A 28 -8.03 30.29 -7.54
C ASN A 28 -7.68 28.99 -6.79
N ALA A 29 -7.31 29.12 -5.52
CA ALA A 29 -7.10 28.00 -4.59
C ALA A 29 -8.38 27.17 -4.37
N ALA A 30 -9.52 27.63 -4.90
CA ALA A 30 -10.79 26.93 -4.95
C ALA A 30 -10.93 25.94 -6.13
N SER A 31 -9.97 25.91 -7.07
CA SER A 31 -9.99 24.91 -8.15
C SER A 31 -9.37 23.58 -7.69
N PHE A 32 -9.98 22.46 -8.08
CA PHE A 32 -9.46 21.11 -7.85
C PHE A 32 -7.99 20.98 -8.27
N LEU A 33 -7.65 21.49 -9.46
CA LEU A 33 -6.26 21.54 -9.96
C LEU A 33 -5.33 22.38 -9.06
N GLY A 34 -5.82 23.48 -8.50
CA GLY A 34 -5.08 24.30 -7.53
C GLY A 34 -4.76 23.54 -6.24
N PHE A 35 -5.71 22.74 -5.76
CA PHE A 35 -5.51 21.86 -4.60
C PHE A 35 -4.40 20.83 -4.84
N PHE A 36 -4.46 20.06 -5.95
CA PHE A 36 -3.43 19.06 -6.27
C PHE A 36 -2.06 19.70 -6.47
N ARG A 37 -1.98 20.85 -7.13
CA ARG A 37 -0.72 21.58 -7.32
C ARG A 37 -0.12 22.02 -5.97
N SER A 38 -0.95 22.46 -5.03
CA SER A 38 -0.52 22.78 -3.66
C SER A 38 0.02 21.55 -2.94
N ILE A 39 -0.71 20.44 -2.99
CA ILE A 39 -0.32 19.18 -2.36
C ILE A 39 1.02 18.68 -2.94
N LEU A 40 1.16 18.68 -4.26
CA LEU A 40 2.38 18.24 -4.94
C LEU A 40 3.60 19.11 -4.59
N SER A 41 3.39 20.43 -4.48
CA SER A 41 4.44 21.36 -4.08
C SER A 41 4.91 21.08 -2.64
N ASP A 42 3.96 20.92 -1.70
CA ASP A 42 4.29 20.61 -0.31
C ASP A 42 4.94 19.21 -0.18
N TYR A 43 4.52 18.23 -0.98
CA TYR A 43 5.13 16.90 -1.07
C TYR A 43 6.60 16.94 -1.53
N LYS A 44 6.89 17.72 -2.59
CA LYS A 44 8.26 17.89 -3.09
C LYS A 44 9.19 18.55 -2.07
N ALA A 45 8.63 19.33 -1.14
CA ALA A 45 9.38 19.99 -0.07
C ALA A 45 9.66 19.07 1.14
N LEU A 46 9.12 17.84 1.18
CA LEU A 46 9.40 16.87 2.23
C LEU A 46 10.83 16.30 2.08
N PRO A 47 11.52 15.94 3.18
CA PRO A 47 12.78 15.20 3.11
C PRO A 47 12.58 13.83 2.45
N LEU A 48 13.67 13.24 1.92
CA LEU A 48 13.62 11.99 1.17
C LEU A 48 12.92 10.85 1.92
N SER A 49 13.25 10.64 3.19
CA SER A 49 12.64 9.64 4.08
C SER A 49 11.12 9.78 4.18
N MET A 50 10.63 11.00 4.43
CA MET A 50 9.19 11.29 4.49
C MET A 50 8.51 11.13 3.13
N ARG A 51 9.19 11.43 2.02
CA ARG A 51 8.65 11.18 0.67
C ARG A 51 8.47 9.68 0.43
N ILE A 52 9.49 8.88 0.72
CA ILE A 52 9.44 7.42 0.58
C ILE A 52 8.33 6.84 1.45
N LEU A 53 8.22 7.26 2.71
CA LEU A 53 7.12 6.84 3.59
C LEU A 53 5.75 7.23 3.02
N THR A 54 5.61 8.47 2.53
CA THR A 54 4.35 8.92 1.92
C THR A 54 4.02 8.13 0.66
N THR A 55 5.00 7.84 -0.20
CA THR A 55 4.82 6.99 -1.39
C THR A 55 4.39 5.59 -1.01
N TYR A 56 5.02 4.99 0.00
CA TYR A 56 4.64 3.67 0.52
C TYR A 56 3.18 3.64 1.01
N ILE A 57 2.77 4.65 1.79
CA ILE A 57 1.38 4.77 2.25
C ILE A 57 0.42 5.00 1.08
N SER A 58 0.82 5.76 0.05
CA SER A 58 0.03 5.93 -1.17
C SER A 58 -0.15 4.62 -1.95
N LEU A 59 0.86 3.74 -1.97
CA LEU A 59 0.74 2.40 -2.56
C LEU A 59 -0.28 1.56 -1.78
N ILE A 60 -0.25 1.59 -0.44
CA ILE A 60 -1.28 0.95 0.40
C ILE A 60 -2.68 1.53 0.08
N GLY A 61 -2.79 2.85 -0.04
CA GLY A 61 -4.04 3.51 -0.43
C GLY A 61 -4.56 3.07 -1.80
N ALA A 62 -3.68 2.87 -2.78
CA ALA A 62 -4.06 2.34 -4.08
C ALA A 62 -4.60 0.90 -3.98
N VAL A 63 -4.00 0.07 -3.13
CA VAL A 63 -4.50 -1.30 -2.86
C VAL A 63 -5.88 -1.26 -2.21
N TYR A 64 -6.11 -0.41 -1.19
CA TYR A 64 -7.44 -0.23 -0.60
C TYR A 64 -8.47 0.31 -1.59
N LEU A 65 -8.05 1.18 -2.52
CA LEU A 65 -8.91 1.66 -3.60
C LEU A 65 -9.34 0.51 -4.52
N LEU A 66 -8.43 -0.40 -4.88
CA LEU A 66 -8.81 -1.62 -5.61
C LEU A 66 -9.80 -2.45 -4.81
N PHE A 67 -9.49 -2.71 -3.53
CA PHE A 67 -10.37 -3.47 -2.64
C PHE A 67 -11.69 -2.77 -2.28
N ALA A 68 -11.87 -1.47 -2.57
CA ALA A 68 -13.18 -0.84 -2.46
C ALA A 68 -14.16 -1.36 -3.53
N PHE A 69 -13.65 -1.83 -4.67
CA PHE A 69 -14.45 -2.45 -5.73
C PHE A 69 -14.68 -3.95 -5.47
N TYR A 70 -13.72 -4.64 -4.86
CA TYR A 70 -13.85 -6.03 -4.45
C TYR A 70 -14.64 -6.17 -3.14
N SER A 71 -15.44 -7.23 -3.01
CA SER A 71 -16.32 -7.46 -1.85
C SER A 71 -15.66 -8.29 -0.74
N THR A 72 -14.35 -8.19 -0.57
CA THR A 72 -13.59 -8.97 0.44
C THR A 72 -12.66 -8.06 1.23
N SER A 73 -12.60 -8.25 2.55
CA SER A 73 -11.68 -7.56 3.45
C SER A 73 -11.27 -8.48 4.59
N VAL A 74 -10.09 -8.25 5.17
CA VAL A 74 -9.58 -9.03 6.32
C VAL A 74 -9.35 -8.08 7.48
N LEU A 75 -9.97 -8.36 8.62
CA LEU A 75 -9.81 -7.61 9.85
C LEU A 75 -9.65 -8.58 11.01
N LEU A 76 -8.55 -8.45 11.75
CA LEU A 76 -8.22 -9.28 12.91
C LEU A 76 -8.30 -10.80 12.59
N GLY A 77 -7.91 -11.20 11.37
CA GLY A 77 -8.00 -12.59 10.88
C GLY A 77 -9.35 -13.01 10.32
N ALA A 78 -10.41 -12.24 10.57
CA ALA A 78 -11.74 -12.55 10.04
C ALA A 78 -11.87 -12.07 8.58
N VAL A 79 -12.27 -12.98 7.69
CA VAL A 79 -12.59 -12.65 6.30
C VAL A 79 -14.03 -12.15 6.24
N MET A 80 -14.20 -10.86 5.98
CA MET A 80 -15.50 -10.25 5.74
C MET A 80 -15.79 -10.22 4.25
N LYS A 81 -17.06 -10.51 3.90
CA LYS A 81 -17.54 -10.48 2.52
C LYS A 81 -18.74 -9.54 2.37
N GLY A 82 -19.00 -9.11 1.14
CA GLY A 82 -20.20 -8.34 0.77
C GLY A 82 -20.10 -6.84 1.05
N SER A 83 -21.23 -6.22 1.39
CA SER A 83 -21.35 -4.77 1.59
C SER A 83 -20.53 -4.27 2.78
N LEU A 84 -20.49 -5.05 3.87
CA LEU A 84 -19.72 -4.74 5.08
C LEU A 84 -18.21 -4.59 4.76
N ALA A 85 -17.67 -5.51 3.95
CA ALA A 85 -16.27 -5.46 3.51
C ALA A 85 -15.96 -4.20 2.70
N LYS A 86 -16.87 -3.79 1.81
CA LYS A 86 -16.72 -2.56 1.01
C LYS A 86 -16.73 -1.31 1.89
N ILE A 87 -17.65 -1.24 2.86
CA ILE A 87 -17.73 -0.12 3.81
C ILE A 87 -16.43 -0.03 4.61
N LEU A 88 -15.92 -1.17 5.10
CA LEU A 88 -14.65 -1.20 5.81
C LEU A 88 -13.49 -0.73 4.93
N ASN A 89 -13.31 -1.30 3.73
CA ASN A 89 -12.23 -0.92 2.82
C ASN A 89 -12.27 0.58 2.47
N LEU A 90 -13.47 1.14 2.24
CA LEU A 90 -13.66 2.57 2.00
C LEU A 90 -13.30 3.41 3.24
N SER A 91 -13.67 2.96 4.44
CA SER A 91 -13.33 3.66 5.68
C SER A 91 -11.80 3.67 5.92
N LEU A 92 -11.13 2.54 5.68
CA LEU A 92 -9.67 2.41 5.78
C LEU A 92 -8.98 3.30 4.73
N LEU A 93 -9.49 3.34 3.50
CA LEU A 93 -9.00 4.25 2.46
C LEU A 93 -9.09 5.72 2.89
N ILE A 94 -10.20 6.14 3.50
CA ILE A 94 -10.36 7.51 4.00
C ILE A 94 -9.31 7.80 5.08
N VAL A 95 -9.08 6.88 6.02
CA VAL A 95 -8.05 7.01 7.06
C VAL A 95 -6.66 7.15 6.44
N VAL A 96 -6.31 6.30 5.47
CA VAL A 96 -5.03 6.37 4.74
C VAL A 96 -4.86 7.72 4.03
N CYS A 97 -5.90 8.22 3.36
CA CYS A 97 -5.89 9.54 2.74
C CYS A 97 -5.65 10.67 3.76
N LEU A 98 -6.27 10.58 4.94
CA LEU A 98 -6.06 11.55 6.03
C LEU A 98 -4.63 11.48 6.59
N VAL A 99 -4.04 10.29 6.71
CA VAL A 99 -2.63 10.11 7.10
C VAL A 99 -1.71 10.77 6.09
N ILE A 100 -1.87 10.48 4.79
CA ILE A 100 -1.08 11.08 3.70
C ILE A 100 -1.18 12.61 3.75
N TYR A 101 -2.40 13.13 3.84
CA TYR A 101 -2.63 14.57 3.94
C TYR A 101 -1.95 15.17 5.18
N GLY A 102 -2.07 14.51 6.33
CA GLY A 102 -1.45 14.91 7.59
C GLY A 102 0.08 15.00 7.50
N ILE A 103 0.72 14.02 6.84
CA ILE A 103 2.17 14.01 6.59
C ILE A 103 2.60 15.13 5.65
N ILE A 104 1.91 15.29 4.51
CA ILE A 104 2.24 16.32 3.52
C ILE A 104 2.10 17.72 4.13
N LYS A 105 1.02 17.96 4.89
CA LYS A 105 0.77 19.25 5.56
C LYS A 105 1.48 19.39 6.90
N ARG A 106 2.28 18.39 7.31
CA ARG A 106 3.09 18.37 8.54
C ARG A 106 2.27 18.72 9.78
N LYS A 107 1.08 18.13 9.89
CA LYS A 107 0.15 18.38 10.99
C LYS A 107 0.42 17.42 12.14
N TYR A 108 0.42 17.93 13.37
CA TYR A 108 0.61 17.10 14.55
C TYR A 108 -0.45 15.99 14.69
N TRP A 109 -1.73 16.29 14.38
CA TRP A 109 -2.77 15.26 14.33
C TRP A 109 -2.49 14.18 13.28
N GLY A 110 -1.82 14.55 12.18
CA GLY A 110 -1.42 13.62 11.12
C GLY A 110 -0.35 12.63 11.61
N TRP A 111 0.56 13.09 12.47
CA TRP A 111 1.51 12.21 13.16
C TRP A 111 0.81 11.23 14.10
N GLN A 112 -0.12 11.71 14.93
CA GLN A 112 -0.89 10.85 15.84
C GLN A 112 -1.66 9.78 15.06
N LEU A 113 -2.34 10.18 13.99
CA LEU A 113 -3.09 9.28 13.13
C LEU A 113 -2.17 8.28 12.42
N ALA A 114 -1.01 8.70 11.94
CA ALA A 114 -0.03 7.80 11.31
C ALA A 114 0.48 6.75 12.30
N VAL A 115 0.86 7.16 13.51
CA VAL A 115 1.33 6.22 14.55
C VAL A 115 0.22 5.25 14.94
N ALA A 116 -1.01 5.74 15.15
CA ALA A 116 -2.16 4.90 15.46
C ALA A 116 -2.47 3.91 14.33
N TRP A 117 -2.40 4.35 13.08
CA TRP A 117 -2.59 3.51 11.90
C TRP A 117 -1.58 2.37 11.82
N PHE A 118 -0.28 2.68 11.90
CA PHE A 118 0.75 1.65 11.84
C PHE A 118 0.73 0.72 13.05
N PHE A 119 0.37 1.23 14.23
CA PHE A 119 0.20 0.39 15.41
C PHE A 119 -1.01 -0.56 15.26
N PHE A 120 -2.11 -0.06 14.71
CA PHE A 120 -3.27 -0.87 14.36
C PHE A 120 -2.91 -1.96 13.34
N GLU A 121 -2.12 -1.65 12.31
CA GLU A 121 -1.65 -2.66 11.34
C GLU A 121 -0.79 -3.76 11.99
N VAL A 122 0.06 -3.42 12.97
CA VAL A 122 0.79 -4.43 13.77
C VAL A 122 -0.19 -5.34 14.51
N LEU A 123 -1.15 -4.77 15.23
CA LEU A 123 -2.15 -5.55 15.97
C LEU A 123 -3.02 -6.40 15.03
N ASN A 124 -3.44 -5.83 13.90
CA ASN A 124 -4.24 -6.51 12.88
C ASN A 124 -3.50 -7.69 12.29
N SER A 125 -2.21 -7.52 11.99
CA SER A 125 -1.34 -8.57 11.49
C SER A 125 -1.20 -9.68 12.53
N MET A 126 -0.84 -9.36 13.78
CA MET A 126 -0.70 -10.35 14.84
C MET A 126 -2.00 -11.11 15.12
N ALA A 127 -3.13 -10.42 15.18
CA ALA A 127 -4.45 -11.03 15.33
C ALA A 127 -4.78 -11.96 14.15
N SER A 128 -4.43 -11.55 12.93
CA SER A 128 -4.64 -12.39 11.74
C SER A 128 -3.85 -13.70 11.81
N MET A 129 -2.64 -13.68 12.36
CA MET A 129 -1.89 -14.91 12.59
C MET A 129 -2.50 -15.81 13.66
N LEU A 130 -3.08 -15.24 14.72
CA LEU A 130 -3.67 -15.99 15.83
C LEU A 130 -5.06 -16.55 15.52
N PHE A 131 -5.86 -15.84 14.74
CA PHE A 131 -7.28 -16.14 14.54
C PHE A 131 -7.63 -16.62 13.12
N SER A 132 -6.69 -16.61 12.17
CA SER A 132 -6.95 -17.17 10.85
C SER A 132 -7.08 -18.69 10.95
N GLU A 133 -8.19 -19.22 10.44
CA GLU A 133 -8.33 -20.64 10.10
C GLU A 133 -7.39 -20.92 8.91
N GLN A 134 -6.15 -21.28 9.21
CA GLN A 134 -5.10 -21.42 8.20
C GLN A 134 -5.15 -22.80 7.56
N GLU A 135 -5.18 -22.85 6.24
CA GLU A 135 -4.83 -24.06 5.51
C GLU A 135 -3.32 -24.31 5.61
N ALA A 136 -2.91 -25.55 5.89
CA ALA A 136 -1.55 -25.93 6.26
C ALA A 136 -0.46 -25.48 5.24
N ILE A 137 -0.82 -25.38 3.95
CA ILE A 137 0.11 -25.05 2.86
C ILE A 137 0.46 -23.56 2.85
N PHE A 138 -0.49 -22.67 3.19
CA PHE A 138 -0.26 -21.22 3.18
C PHE A 138 0.08 -20.65 4.56
N ALA A 139 -0.05 -21.43 5.63
CA ALA A 139 0.29 -21.05 7.00
C ALA A 139 1.71 -20.45 7.10
N GLY A 140 2.71 -21.05 6.45
CA GLY A 140 4.09 -20.57 6.43
C GLY A 140 4.25 -19.20 5.74
N TYR A 141 3.58 -19.00 4.61
CA TYR A 141 3.60 -17.73 3.87
C TYR A 141 2.86 -16.61 4.61
N ILE A 142 1.70 -16.94 5.19
CA ILE A 142 0.88 -16.00 5.98
C ILE A 142 1.63 -15.59 7.25
N SER A 143 2.25 -16.54 7.96
CA SER A 143 3.04 -16.25 9.16
C SER A 143 4.28 -15.40 8.84
N THR A 144 5.02 -15.76 7.78
CA THR A 144 6.19 -14.97 7.34
C THR A 144 5.78 -13.56 6.90
N GLY A 145 4.68 -13.44 6.15
CA GLY A 145 4.11 -12.15 5.75
C GLY A 145 3.66 -11.30 6.94
N THR A 146 3.07 -11.94 7.96
CA THR A 146 2.68 -11.29 9.22
C THR A 146 3.89 -10.70 9.93
N ILE A 147 4.92 -11.51 10.17
CA ILE A 147 6.15 -11.08 10.85
C ILE A 147 6.77 -9.92 10.08
N TYR A 148 6.81 -10.02 8.75
CA TYR A 148 7.35 -8.98 7.89
C TYR A 148 6.59 -7.65 8.03
N ILE A 149 5.25 -7.69 7.94
CA ILE A 149 4.39 -6.50 8.10
C ILE A 149 4.60 -5.88 9.49
N ALA A 150 4.64 -6.69 10.54
CA ALA A 150 4.83 -6.22 11.90
C ALA A 150 6.18 -5.52 12.08
N VAL A 151 7.28 -6.10 11.57
CA VAL A 151 8.63 -5.51 11.65
C VAL A 151 8.72 -4.20 10.84
N LEU A 152 8.18 -4.19 9.63
CA LEU A 152 8.17 -2.99 8.78
C LEU A 152 7.42 -1.83 9.46
N ASN A 153 6.24 -2.11 10.01
CA ASN A 153 5.45 -1.12 10.72
C ASN A 153 6.12 -0.66 12.01
N ALA A 154 6.80 -1.54 12.75
CA ALA A 154 7.56 -1.17 13.95
C ALA A 154 8.70 -0.17 13.62
N ILE A 155 9.42 -0.39 12.52
CA ILE A 155 10.46 0.53 12.04
C ILE A 155 9.88 1.88 11.64
N ILE A 156 8.72 1.87 10.96
CA ILE A 156 8.02 3.11 10.59
C ILE A 156 7.57 3.88 11.84
N ILE A 157 7.00 3.20 12.83
CA ILE A 157 6.59 3.81 14.12
C ILE A 157 7.81 4.43 14.82
N TRP A 158 8.90 3.67 14.94
CA TRP A 158 10.16 4.17 15.51
C TRP A 158 10.66 5.42 14.77
N PHE A 159 10.65 5.41 13.43
CA PHE A 159 11.04 6.55 12.62
C PHE A 159 10.12 7.77 12.86
N LEU A 160 8.80 7.56 12.91
CA LEU A 160 7.82 8.62 13.17
C LEU A 160 8.00 9.24 14.57
N PHE A 161 8.34 8.46 15.59
CA PHE A 161 8.67 8.99 16.92
C PHE A 161 9.93 9.85 16.88
N ASN A 162 11.01 9.40 16.24
CA ASN A 162 12.24 10.17 16.08
C ASN A 162 12.03 11.46 15.27
N LYS A 163 11.06 11.47 14.35
CA LYS A 163 10.70 12.64 13.54
C LYS A 163 9.46 13.38 14.03
N LYS A 164 9.01 13.19 15.29
CA LYS A 164 7.86 13.92 15.85
C LYS A 164 7.93 15.43 15.65
N ASN A 165 9.13 16.01 15.82
CA ASN A 165 9.37 17.46 15.65
C ASN A 165 9.03 17.97 14.25
N TYR A 166 9.07 17.10 13.24
CA TYR A 166 8.66 17.41 11.88
C TYR A 166 7.20 17.90 11.78
N PHE A 167 6.35 17.44 12.68
CA PHE A 167 4.91 17.71 12.72
C PHE A 167 4.52 18.74 13.80
N ALA A 168 5.41 18.99 14.77
CA ALA A 168 5.19 19.91 15.88
C ALA A 168 5.77 21.32 15.63
N ALA A 169 6.71 21.46 14.69
CA ALA A 169 7.38 22.74 14.45
C ALA A 169 6.42 23.79 13.87
N ASN A 170 6.14 24.81 14.67
CA ASN A 170 5.41 26.02 14.28
C ASN A 170 6.03 26.67 13.03
N ARG A 171 5.40 26.43 11.87
CA ARG A 171 5.23 27.26 10.65
C ARG A 171 6.21 28.42 10.35
N LYS A 172 7.50 28.37 10.66
CA LYS A 172 8.44 29.27 9.96
C LYS A 172 8.83 28.62 8.63
N LYS A 173 7.85 28.62 7.69
CA LYS A 173 8.16 28.45 6.27
C LYS A 173 9.23 29.51 5.94
N PRO A 174 10.44 29.14 5.49
CA PRO A 174 11.41 30.13 5.07
C PRO A 174 10.77 30.92 3.92
N LYS A 175 10.63 32.24 4.10
CA LYS A 175 9.95 33.16 3.16
C LYS A 175 10.59 33.20 1.77
N ASN A 176 11.76 32.59 1.59
CA ASN A 176 12.48 32.49 0.33
C ASN A 176 12.52 31.02 -0.14
N SER A 177 11.74 30.73 -1.18
CA SER A 177 11.60 29.41 -1.81
C SER A 177 12.91 28.78 -2.33
N ARG A 178 13.96 29.59 -2.54
CA ARG A 178 15.30 29.09 -2.92
C ARG A 178 16.21 28.72 -1.74
N ALA A 179 15.91 29.18 -0.53
CA ALA A 179 16.65 28.81 0.69
C ALA A 179 15.99 27.65 1.45
N SER A 180 14.76 27.28 1.09
CA SER A 180 14.03 26.18 1.73
C SER A 180 14.62 24.79 1.47
N SER A 181 15.48 24.63 0.45
CA SER A 181 16.22 23.37 0.25
C SER A 181 17.45 23.25 1.16
N LYS A 182 17.92 24.34 1.77
CA LYS A 182 19.10 24.37 2.66
C LYS A 182 18.74 24.41 4.15
N ALA A 183 17.48 24.62 4.51
CA ALA A 183 17.05 24.79 5.91
C ALA A 183 16.52 23.50 6.58
N PHE A 184 16.37 22.42 5.82
CA PHE A 184 16.21 21.08 6.41
C PHE A 184 17.58 20.43 6.43
N SER A 185 18.01 20.05 7.64
CA SER A 185 19.32 19.48 7.95
C SER A 185 19.78 18.41 6.96
N PRO A 186 21.10 18.18 6.84
CA PRO A 186 21.61 16.97 6.18
C PRO A 186 20.89 15.73 6.73
N ILE A 187 20.70 14.73 5.88
CA ILE A 187 20.06 13.44 6.21
C ILE A 187 20.57 13.00 7.59
N ASP A 188 19.68 13.05 8.57
CA ASP A 188 19.98 12.72 9.96
C ASP A 188 20.26 11.22 10.07
N SER A 189 20.97 10.82 11.12
CA SER A 189 21.24 9.42 11.44
C SER A 189 19.97 8.55 11.39
N ALA A 190 18.86 9.03 11.98
CA ALA A 190 17.57 8.36 11.96
C ALA A 190 16.98 8.21 10.54
N ASP A 191 17.20 9.18 9.65
CA ASP A 191 16.77 9.08 8.25
C ASP A 191 17.58 8.02 7.51
N LYS A 192 18.89 7.92 7.74
CA LYS A 192 19.74 6.89 7.11
C LYS A 192 19.35 5.49 7.56
N VAL A 193 19.16 5.30 8.87
CA VAL A 193 18.74 4.01 9.43
C VAL A 193 17.39 3.60 8.85
N PHE A 194 16.41 4.50 8.85
CA PHE A 194 15.10 4.23 8.25
C PHE A 194 15.21 3.84 6.77
N LEU A 195 15.92 4.64 5.97
CA LEU A 195 16.06 4.38 4.53
C LEU A 195 16.76 3.06 4.24
N LEU A 196 17.80 2.72 5.00
CA LEU A 196 18.54 1.48 4.84
C LEU A 196 17.68 0.28 5.25
N SER A 197 17.12 0.30 6.46
CA SER A 197 16.28 -0.78 6.96
C SER A 197 15.03 -1.00 6.12
N PHE A 198 14.38 0.09 5.68
CA PHE A 198 13.23 0.02 4.77
C PHE A 198 13.62 -0.59 3.42
N SER A 199 14.74 -0.14 2.83
CA SER A 199 15.22 -0.69 1.55
C SER A 199 15.55 -2.17 1.65
N ILE A 200 16.27 -2.59 2.70
CA ILE A 200 16.60 -3.99 2.94
C ILE A 200 15.34 -4.83 3.05
N LEU A 201 14.37 -4.39 3.87
CA LEU A 201 13.12 -5.10 4.02
C LEU A 201 12.39 -5.20 2.69
N VAL A 202 12.26 -4.13 1.92
CA VAL A 202 11.56 -4.17 0.62
C VAL A 202 12.23 -5.16 -0.34
N ILE A 203 13.56 -5.16 -0.41
CA ILE A 203 14.31 -6.12 -1.24
C ILE A 203 14.04 -7.56 -0.78
N LEU A 204 14.10 -7.82 0.52
CA LEU A 204 13.80 -9.15 1.07
C LEU A 204 12.37 -9.60 0.75
N MET A 205 11.40 -8.68 0.80
CA MET A 205 10.01 -8.99 0.44
C MET A 205 9.86 -9.32 -1.04
N LEU A 206 10.53 -8.58 -1.92
CA LEU A 206 10.53 -8.90 -3.36
C LEU A 206 11.15 -10.29 -3.61
N ILE A 207 12.22 -10.64 -2.92
CA ILE A 207 12.85 -11.97 -3.02
C ILE A 207 11.90 -13.06 -2.52
N LEU A 208 11.29 -12.88 -1.35
CA LEU A 208 10.35 -13.84 -0.77
C LEU A 208 9.12 -14.04 -1.67
N VAL A 209 8.51 -12.96 -2.14
CA VAL A 209 7.37 -13.02 -3.06
C VAL A 209 7.76 -13.74 -4.35
N SER A 210 8.88 -13.36 -4.97
CA SER A 210 9.37 -13.99 -6.20
C SER A 210 9.64 -15.48 -6.02
N SER A 211 10.32 -15.86 -4.94
CA SER A 211 10.60 -17.27 -4.63
C SER A 211 9.33 -18.07 -4.36
N SER A 212 8.35 -17.48 -3.68
CA SER A 212 7.04 -18.11 -3.42
C SER A 212 6.30 -18.35 -4.75
N LEU A 213 6.25 -17.34 -5.62
CA LEU A 213 5.64 -17.44 -6.95
C LEU A 213 6.32 -18.51 -7.81
N THR A 214 7.65 -18.57 -7.81
CA THR A 214 8.40 -19.60 -8.54
C THR A 214 8.10 -21.00 -7.99
N THR A 215 8.03 -21.17 -6.67
CA THR A 215 7.72 -22.46 -6.04
C THR A 215 6.32 -22.93 -6.42
N VAL A 216 5.32 -22.05 -6.27
CA VAL A 216 3.93 -22.34 -6.68
C VAL A 216 3.84 -22.68 -8.16
N TYR A 217 4.56 -21.96 -9.02
CA TYR A 217 4.60 -22.24 -10.46
C TYR A 217 5.19 -23.62 -10.77
N LEU A 218 6.33 -23.96 -10.17
CA LEU A 218 6.99 -25.25 -10.40
C LEU A 218 6.15 -26.42 -9.89
N GLU A 219 5.57 -26.29 -8.69
CA GLU A 219 4.72 -27.31 -8.08
C GLU A 219 3.44 -27.52 -8.88
N THR A 220 2.77 -26.44 -9.28
CA THR A 220 1.58 -26.50 -10.14
C THR A 220 1.89 -27.14 -11.48
N THR A 221 3.05 -26.82 -12.08
CA THR A 221 3.49 -27.40 -13.35
C THR A 221 3.79 -28.89 -13.22
N TYR A 222 4.43 -29.30 -12.12
CA TYR A 222 4.71 -30.70 -11.83
C TYR A 222 3.41 -31.51 -11.65
N LEU A 223 2.49 -31.01 -10.81
CA LEU A 223 1.18 -31.63 -10.59
C LEU A 223 0.38 -31.72 -11.90
N SER A 224 0.36 -30.65 -12.70
CA SER A 224 -0.33 -30.64 -13.98
C SER A 224 0.21 -31.72 -14.92
N LYS A 225 1.53 -31.88 -15.03
CA LYS A 225 2.15 -32.93 -15.87
C LYS A 225 1.80 -34.34 -15.38
N GLN A 226 1.83 -34.57 -14.08
CA GLN A 226 1.45 -35.85 -13.50
C GLN A 226 -0.01 -36.18 -13.81
N ILE A 227 -0.91 -35.23 -13.60
CA ILE A 227 -2.34 -35.40 -13.84
C ILE A 227 -2.63 -35.61 -15.33
N VAL A 228 -1.97 -34.88 -16.24
CA VAL A 228 -2.09 -35.11 -17.69
C VAL A 228 -1.71 -36.56 -18.02
N GLY A 229 -0.63 -37.09 -17.43
CA GLY A 229 -0.25 -38.50 -17.62
C GLY A 229 -1.25 -39.50 -17.03
N GLU A 230 -1.92 -39.16 -15.92
CA GLU A 230 -2.97 -39.99 -15.33
C GLU A 230 -4.27 -39.97 -16.13
N ILE A 231 -4.60 -38.83 -16.75
CA ILE A 231 -5.81 -38.63 -17.56
C ILE A 231 -5.62 -39.15 -18.99
N ASP A 232 -4.38 -39.24 -19.49
CA ASP A 232 -4.11 -39.74 -20.83
C ASP A 232 -4.79 -41.10 -21.06
N ARG A 233 -5.57 -41.18 -22.14
CA ARG A 233 -6.37 -42.37 -22.54
C ARG A 233 -7.52 -42.76 -21.61
N LYS A 234 -7.91 -41.94 -20.63
CA LYS A 234 -9.17 -42.14 -19.87
C LYS A 234 -10.35 -41.46 -20.57
N SER A 235 -11.56 -41.92 -20.32
CA SER A 235 -12.78 -41.20 -20.74
C SER A 235 -13.07 -40.02 -19.82
N LEU A 236 -13.90 -39.06 -20.26
CA LEU A 236 -14.33 -37.93 -19.45
C LEU A 236 -14.85 -38.36 -18.07
N ASP A 237 -15.74 -39.36 -18.01
CA ASP A 237 -16.29 -39.86 -16.74
C ASP A 237 -15.23 -40.45 -15.81
N GLN A 238 -14.26 -41.18 -16.36
CA GLN A 238 -13.15 -41.74 -15.58
C GLN A 238 -12.24 -40.64 -15.04
N SER A 239 -12.01 -39.59 -15.82
CA SER A 239 -11.21 -38.43 -15.44
C SER A 239 -11.92 -37.59 -14.37
N ILE A 240 -13.25 -37.40 -14.47
CA ILE A 240 -14.06 -36.75 -13.43
C ILE A 240 -13.97 -37.52 -12.11
N PHE A 241 -14.12 -38.84 -12.16
CA PHE A 241 -14.00 -39.71 -10.98
C PHE A 241 -12.58 -39.69 -10.38
N LEU A 242 -11.55 -39.61 -11.21
CA LEU A 242 -10.17 -39.49 -10.74
C LEU A 242 -9.94 -38.15 -10.02
N CYS A 243 -10.40 -37.04 -10.60
CA CYS A 243 -10.26 -35.72 -9.97
C CYS A 243 -11.07 -35.60 -8.67
N SER A 244 -12.27 -36.19 -8.59
CA SER A 244 -13.09 -36.11 -7.38
C SER A 244 -12.48 -36.81 -6.17
N ASN A 245 -11.62 -37.81 -6.38
CA ASN A 245 -10.92 -38.56 -5.34
C ASN A 245 -9.62 -37.90 -4.86
N LYS A 246 -9.12 -36.88 -5.57
CA LYS A 246 -7.96 -36.10 -5.13
C LYS A 246 -8.37 -35.10 -4.04
N LEU A 247 -7.39 -34.58 -3.29
CA LEU A 247 -7.61 -33.64 -2.19
C LEU A 247 -6.80 -32.35 -2.38
N GLY A 248 -7.28 -31.26 -1.80
CA GLY A 248 -6.59 -29.96 -1.77
C GLY A 248 -6.24 -29.41 -3.17
N GLN A 249 -5.03 -28.86 -3.29
CA GLN A 249 -4.54 -28.25 -4.54
C GLN A 249 -4.49 -29.25 -5.71
N GLU A 250 -4.22 -30.53 -5.45
CA GLU A 250 -4.14 -31.55 -6.48
C GLU A 250 -5.51 -31.78 -7.16
N LYS A 251 -6.58 -31.75 -6.37
CA LYS A 251 -7.97 -31.80 -6.87
C LYS A 251 -8.27 -30.62 -7.78
N ASP A 252 -7.94 -29.41 -7.32
CA ASP A 252 -8.22 -28.17 -8.05
C ASP A 252 -7.45 -28.09 -9.37
N VAL A 253 -6.16 -28.45 -9.36
CA VAL A 253 -5.35 -28.55 -10.58
C VAL A 253 -5.92 -29.64 -11.51
N CYS A 254 -6.42 -30.75 -10.97
CA CYS A 254 -7.00 -31.83 -11.77
C CYS A 254 -8.23 -31.37 -12.56
N TYR A 255 -9.13 -30.63 -11.93
CA TYR A 255 -10.29 -30.08 -12.62
C TYR A 255 -9.91 -29.03 -13.68
N VAL A 256 -8.85 -28.25 -13.46
CA VAL A 256 -8.31 -27.34 -14.49
C VAL A 256 -7.75 -28.13 -15.67
N VAL A 257 -6.96 -29.17 -15.44
CA VAL A 257 -6.42 -30.03 -16.50
C VAL A 257 -7.55 -30.72 -17.27
N LEU A 258 -8.58 -31.20 -16.56
CA LEU A 258 -9.75 -31.83 -17.17
C LEU A 258 -10.50 -30.86 -18.08
N ALA A 259 -10.70 -29.62 -17.64
CA ALA A 259 -11.33 -28.58 -18.44
C ALA A 259 -10.54 -28.29 -19.72
N VAL A 260 -9.21 -28.25 -19.65
CA VAL A 260 -8.34 -28.06 -20.82
C VAL A 260 -8.37 -29.28 -21.75
N ALA A 261 -8.35 -30.50 -21.21
CA ALA A 261 -8.25 -31.73 -22.00
C ALA A 261 -9.55 -32.08 -22.72
N TYR A 262 -10.70 -31.85 -22.10
CA TYR A 262 -12.02 -32.26 -22.61
C TYR A 262 -12.97 -31.09 -22.86
N GLY A 263 -12.48 -29.85 -22.97
CA GLY A 263 -13.33 -28.66 -23.11
C GLY A 263 -14.39 -28.78 -24.21
N ALA A 264 -14.06 -29.39 -25.35
CA ALA A 264 -15.00 -29.61 -26.45
C ALA A 264 -16.11 -30.64 -26.15
N GLU A 265 -15.92 -31.52 -25.18
CA GLU A 265 -16.90 -32.55 -24.76
C GLU A 265 -17.79 -32.07 -23.61
N ILE A 266 -17.38 -31.01 -22.91
CA ILE A 266 -18.11 -30.41 -21.79
C ILE A 266 -19.12 -29.41 -22.38
N LYS A 267 -20.41 -29.61 -22.08
CA LYS A 267 -21.49 -28.70 -22.50
C LYS A 267 -21.64 -27.55 -21.51
N ASP A 268 -22.12 -26.38 -21.97
CA ASP A 268 -22.36 -25.15 -21.17
C ASP A 268 -22.96 -25.42 -19.78
N ASP A 269 -23.98 -26.29 -19.69
CA ASP A 269 -24.66 -26.62 -18.42
C ASP A 269 -23.79 -27.39 -17.41
N ALA A 270 -22.75 -28.06 -17.89
CA ALA A 270 -21.78 -28.84 -17.12
C ALA A 270 -20.50 -28.06 -16.81
N GLU A 271 -20.21 -26.98 -17.53
CA GLU A 271 -19.04 -26.13 -17.31
C GLU A 271 -19.01 -25.54 -15.90
N SER A 272 -20.13 -24.96 -15.48
CA SER A 272 -20.22 -24.37 -14.13
C SER A 272 -20.07 -25.44 -13.05
N LYS A 273 -20.66 -26.63 -13.24
CA LYS A 273 -20.59 -27.73 -12.29
C LYS A 273 -19.20 -28.31 -12.11
N ILE A 274 -18.41 -28.40 -13.18
CA ILE A 274 -17.03 -28.90 -13.11
C ILE A 274 -16.15 -27.90 -12.36
N CYS A 275 -16.20 -26.62 -12.74
CA CYS A 275 -15.39 -25.58 -12.10
C CYS A 275 -15.88 -25.22 -10.68
N ASP A 276 -17.13 -25.54 -10.32
CA ASP A 276 -17.66 -25.36 -8.96
C ASP A 276 -17.06 -26.32 -7.93
N ASN A 277 -16.49 -27.45 -8.38
CA ASN A 277 -15.79 -28.40 -7.50
C ASN A 277 -14.39 -27.91 -7.07
N ILE A 278 -13.93 -26.79 -7.64
CA ILE A 278 -12.64 -26.17 -7.34
C ILE A 278 -12.81 -25.23 -6.14
N ALA A 279 -12.04 -25.49 -5.08
CA ALA A 279 -12.10 -24.68 -3.86
C ALA A 279 -11.45 -23.31 -4.05
N PHE A 280 -10.30 -23.26 -4.73
CA PHE A 280 -9.53 -22.03 -4.92
C PHE A 280 -10.04 -21.19 -6.09
N SER A 281 -10.36 -19.92 -5.80
CA SER A 281 -10.88 -18.99 -6.81
C SER A 281 -9.93 -18.76 -7.99
N PHE A 282 -8.61 -18.84 -7.78
CA PHE A 282 -7.63 -18.74 -8.85
C PHE A 282 -7.80 -19.87 -9.88
N TYR A 283 -7.78 -21.13 -9.43
CA TYR A 283 -7.99 -22.28 -10.31
C TYR A 283 -9.40 -22.31 -10.90
N LYS A 284 -10.40 -21.84 -10.15
CA LYS A 284 -11.78 -21.76 -10.64
C LYS A 284 -11.93 -20.79 -11.81
N ILE A 285 -11.31 -19.60 -11.72
CA ILE A 285 -11.28 -18.64 -12.83
C ILE A 285 -10.53 -19.22 -14.02
N THR A 286 -9.41 -19.91 -13.79
CA THR A 286 -8.64 -20.57 -14.86
C THR A 286 -9.44 -21.68 -15.54
N CYS A 287 -10.17 -22.49 -14.78
CA CYS A 287 -11.08 -23.53 -15.29
C CYS A 287 -12.17 -22.93 -16.17
N LEU A 288 -12.87 -21.90 -15.67
CA LEU A 288 -13.93 -21.23 -16.44
C LEU A 288 -13.39 -20.61 -17.75
N ARG A 289 -12.17 -20.07 -17.73
CA ARG A 289 -11.51 -19.56 -18.95
C ARG A 289 -11.07 -20.64 -19.92
N ALA A 290 -10.84 -21.86 -19.45
CA ALA A 290 -10.47 -22.97 -20.32
C ALA A 290 -11.69 -23.57 -21.04
N LEU A 291 -12.90 -23.35 -20.50
CA LEU A 291 -14.16 -23.82 -21.07
C LEU A 291 -14.86 -22.76 -21.93
N ALA A 292 -14.62 -21.48 -21.67
CA ALA A 292 -15.12 -20.36 -22.47
C ALA A 292 -14.43 -20.23 -23.84
#